data_AF-A0A496T7D4-F1
#
_entry.id   AF-A0A496T7D4-F1
#
_cell.length_a   1.000
_cell.length_b   1.000
_cell.length_c   1.000
_cell.angle_alpha   90.00
_cell.angle_beta   90.00
_cell.angle_gamma   90.00
#
_symmetry.space_group_name_H-M   'P 1'
#
loop_
_entity.id
_entity.type
_entity.pdbx_description
1 polymer ?
#
loop_
_entity_poly.entity_id
_entity_poly.type
_entity_poly.pdbx_seq_one_letter_code
_entity_poly.pdbx_strand_id
1 'polypeptide(L)'
;VGYIDADLGQSTIGPPGTVGYVCFQHQPDDWDIPNPAHMQFVGTFSPGGHLLQTVMTVSKILDRIISASPRYLILDTSGFITGSAALELKWNKLNLFRPDYVVAFQRSGELESVLHLVSARCDLKICRLPIYGGVKIRSREQRRQYREKRLKSYFAKSTVVELPIPKFTFYPIWFNRGISLTPEELAKFSHLLRSNCLYGIKTWEGISLLVDGPYSKGLLSDLQYEQLHSNLTITNLRELQDLLIGFQNGHDSTLALGILIDFKFPEKKLLVKTPLTDFSKVKMIQFGSVYFNVWRE
;
A
#
# COMPACT_ATOMS: atom_id res chain seq x y z
N VAL A 1 -20.99 0.36 -16.82
CA VAL A 1 -20.41 1.45 -15.97
C VAL A 1 -19.10 0.97 -15.41
N GLY A 2 -18.02 1.72 -15.59
CA GLY A 2 -16.77 1.49 -14.88
C GLY A 2 -16.84 2.17 -13.51
N TYR A 3 -16.50 1.45 -12.44
CA TYR A 3 -16.46 2.00 -11.09
C TYR A 3 -15.09 1.68 -10.47
N ILE A 4 -14.35 2.73 -10.15
CA ILE A 4 -13.04 2.70 -9.51
C ILE A 4 -13.25 3.03 -8.04
N ASP A 5 -12.80 2.13 -7.16
CA ASP A 5 -12.77 2.36 -5.72
C ASP A 5 -11.37 2.82 -5.31
N ALA A 6 -11.24 4.10 -4.95
CA ALA A 6 -10.00 4.69 -4.47
C ALA A 6 -10.07 5.13 -2.99
N ASP A 7 -10.93 4.50 -2.18
CA ASP A 7 -10.87 4.57 -0.71
C ASP A 7 -10.03 3.41 -0.14
N LEU A 8 -8.76 3.69 0.13
CA LEU A 8 -7.80 2.70 0.63
C LEU A 8 -8.22 2.09 1.98
N GLY A 9 -8.93 2.84 2.82
CA GLY A 9 -9.25 2.43 4.18
C GLY A 9 -10.56 1.66 4.27
N GLN A 10 -11.55 2.05 3.47
CA GLN A 10 -12.88 1.45 3.49
C GLN A 10 -13.27 0.82 2.16
N SER A 11 -12.28 0.34 1.42
CA SER A 11 -12.48 -0.28 0.13
C SER A 11 -13.58 -1.33 0.14
N THR A 12 -14.42 -1.26 -0.88
CA THR A 12 -15.49 -2.18 -1.23
C THR A 12 -15.06 -3.12 -2.36
N ILE A 13 -14.18 -2.66 -3.27
CA ILE A 13 -13.58 -3.48 -4.34
C ILE A 13 -12.18 -3.93 -3.95
N GLY A 14 -12.05 -5.23 -3.67
CA GLY A 14 -10.79 -5.82 -3.24
C GLY A 14 -10.51 -5.61 -1.74
N PRO A 15 -9.31 -6.00 -1.29
CA PRO A 15 -8.91 -5.83 0.11
C PRO A 15 -8.53 -4.38 0.42
N PRO A 16 -8.63 -3.95 1.69
CA PRO A 16 -8.11 -2.67 2.14
C PRO A 16 -6.64 -2.46 1.74
N GLY A 17 -6.28 -1.20 1.46
CA GLY A 17 -4.95 -0.80 1.02
C GLY A 17 -4.73 -0.92 -0.48
N THR A 18 -5.78 -1.21 -1.25
CA THR A 18 -5.75 -1.28 -2.70
C THR A 18 -6.66 -0.23 -3.34
N VAL A 19 -6.40 0.07 -4.61
CA VAL A 19 -7.37 0.68 -5.53
C VAL A 19 -7.76 -0.39 -6.52
N GLY A 20 -9.05 -0.65 -6.67
CA GLY A 20 -9.59 -1.66 -7.56
C GLY A 20 -10.66 -1.10 -8.48
N TYR A 21 -11.00 -1.83 -9.53
CA TYR A 21 -12.15 -1.48 -10.36
C TYR A 21 -12.97 -2.68 -10.80
N VAL A 22 -14.22 -2.39 -11.14
CA VAL A 22 -15.17 -3.32 -11.77
C VAL A 22 -15.85 -2.62 -12.94
N CYS A 23 -16.14 -3.37 -14.01
CA CYS A 23 -16.99 -2.94 -15.11
C CYS A 23 -18.35 -3.65 -15.04
N PHE A 24 -19.39 -2.93 -14.66
CA PHE A 24 -20.75 -3.45 -14.62
C PHE A 24 -21.38 -3.41 -16.01
N GLN A 25 -21.75 -4.58 -16.53
CA GLN A 25 -22.49 -4.74 -17.79
C GLN A 25 -24.00 -4.65 -17.58
N HIS A 26 -24.48 -5.14 -16.43
CA HIS A 26 -25.87 -5.09 -16.01
C HIS A 26 -25.95 -4.50 -14.60
N GLN A 27 -27.16 -4.10 -14.20
CA GLN A 27 -27.42 -3.74 -12.80
C GLN A 27 -27.13 -4.95 -11.91
N PRO A 28 -26.32 -4.82 -10.85
CA PRO A 28 -26.12 -5.92 -9.92
C PRO A 28 -27.40 -6.16 -9.12
N ASP A 29 -27.75 -7.43 -8.90
CA ASP A 29 -28.95 -7.85 -8.15
C ASP A 29 -28.87 -7.49 -6.66
N ASP A 30 -27.65 -7.28 -6.13
CA ASP A 30 -27.37 -6.93 -4.73
C ASP A 30 -26.08 -6.10 -4.61
N TRP A 31 -25.69 -5.74 -3.37
CA TRP A 31 -24.36 -5.17 -3.07
C TRP A 31 -23.22 -6.22 -3.06
N ASP A 32 -23.43 -7.37 -3.70
CA ASP A 32 -22.39 -8.37 -3.92
C ASP A 32 -21.43 -7.87 -5.03
N ILE A 33 -20.51 -7.02 -4.60
CA ILE A 33 -19.53 -6.42 -5.48
C ILE A 33 -18.57 -7.53 -5.92
N PRO A 34 -18.49 -7.83 -7.23
CA PRO A 34 -17.66 -8.91 -7.73
C PRO A 34 -16.20 -8.65 -7.39
N ASN A 35 -15.40 -9.72 -7.44
CA ASN A 35 -13.95 -9.58 -7.32
C ASN A 35 -13.44 -8.52 -8.33
N PRO A 36 -12.46 -7.69 -7.93
CA PRO A 36 -11.89 -6.70 -8.83
C PRO A 36 -11.45 -7.36 -10.14
N ALA A 37 -11.80 -6.76 -11.27
CA ALA A 37 -11.21 -7.15 -12.55
C ALA A 37 -9.68 -6.95 -12.52
N HIS A 38 -9.26 -5.94 -11.76
CA HIS A 38 -7.86 -5.63 -11.48
C HIS A 38 -7.77 -4.79 -10.21
N MET A 39 -6.66 -4.93 -9.46
CA MET A 39 -6.35 -4.09 -8.31
C MET A 39 -4.88 -3.67 -8.28
N GLN A 40 -4.61 -2.61 -7.54
CA GLN A 40 -3.26 -2.11 -7.30
C GLN A 40 -3.06 -1.83 -5.82
N PHE A 41 -2.02 -2.41 -5.23
CA PHE A 41 -1.67 -2.20 -3.84
C PHE A 41 -0.96 -0.85 -3.66
N VAL A 42 -1.51 -0.01 -2.80
CA VAL A 42 -0.89 1.27 -2.43
C VAL A 42 0.08 1.08 -1.27
N GLY A 43 -0.18 0.10 -0.39
CA GLY A 43 0.64 -0.16 0.78
C GLY A 43 0.19 0.55 2.04
N THR A 44 -0.95 1.26 2.04
CA THR A 44 -1.45 1.99 3.21
C THR A 44 -2.98 2.02 3.23
N PHE A 45 -3.59 2.21 4.39
CA PHE A 45 -5.03 2.43 4.54
C PHE A 45 -5.43 3.91 4.56
N SER A 46 -4.46 4.81 4.68
CA SER A 46 -4.67 6.26 4.66
C SER A 46 -3.77 6.88 3.61
N PRO A 47 -4.29 7.75 2.72
CA PRO A 47 -3.44 8.46 1.76
C PRO A 47 -2.38 9.36 2.41
N GLY A 48 -2.52 9.72 3.69
CA GLY A 48 -1.52 10.52 4.41
C GLY A 48 -0.13 9.87 4.36
N GLY A 49 0.88 10.63 3.97
CA GLY A 49 2.25 10.14 3.76
C GLY A 49 2.46 9.33 2.47
N HIS A 50 1.40 9.06 1.69
CA HIS A 50 1.43 8.21 0.49
C HIS A 50 0.67 8.84 -0.69
N LEU A 51 0.70 10.17 -0.80
CA LEU A 51 -0.08 10.90 -1.80
C LEU A 51 0.32 10.48 -3.23
N LEU A 52 1.62 10.46 -3.51
CA LEU A 52 2.17 10.10 -4.83
C LEU A 52 1.79 8.66 -5.21
N GLN A 53 1.99 7.71 -4.29
CA GLN A 53 1.63 6.31 -4.47
C GLN A 53 0.13 6.18 -4.77
N THR A 54 -0.70 6.90 -4.03
CA THR A 54 -2.15 6.89 -4.21
C THR A 54 -2.55 7.42 -5.59
N VAL A 55 -2.03 8.59 -6.01
CA VAL A 55 -2.36 9.20 -7.31
C VAL A 55 -1.87 8.33 -8.47
N MET A 56 -0.63 7.83 -8.40
CA MET A 56 -0.07 6.95 -9.45
C MET A 56 -0.85 5.64 -9.57
N THR A 57 -1.31 5.09 -8.45
CA THR A 57 -2.14 3.88 -8.44
C THR A 57 -3.49 4.13 -9.10
N VAL A 58 -4.15 5.25 -8.81
CA VAL A 58 -5.40 5.64 -9.48
C VAL A 58 -5.17 5.83 -10.99
N SER A 59 -4.06 6.45 -11.39
CA SER A 59 -3.70 6.66 -12.80
C SER A 59 -3.59 5.32 -13.55
N LYS A 60 -2.83 4.36 -13.00
CA LYS A 60 -2.68 3.02 -13.57
C LYS A 60 -4.01 2.27 -13.69
N ILE A 61 -4.92 2.45 -12.73
CA ILE A 61 -6.27 1.87 -12.77
C ILE A 61 -7.12 2.54 -13.85
N LEU A 62 -7.03 3.86 -13.97
CA LEU A 62 -7.73 4.66 -14.96
C LEU A 62 -7.37 4.24 -16.39
N ASP A 63 -6.07 4.11 -16.69
CA ASP A 63 -5.62 3.65 -18.01
C ASP A 63 -6.18 2.27 -18.39
N ARG A 64 -6.22 1.36 -17.42
CA ARG A 64 -6.75 0.00 -17.62
C ARG A 64 -8.25 0.00 -17.85
N ILE A 65 -9.03 0.74 -17.05
CA ILE A 65 -10.48 0.71 -17.19
C ILE A 65 -10.96 1.47 -18.44
N ILE A 66 -10.25 2.54 -18.86
CA ILE A 66 -10.54 3.25 -20.11
C ILE A 66 -10.42 2.32 -21.31
N SER A 67 -9.46 1.38 -21.28
CA SER A 67 -9.30 0.37 -22.33
C SER A 67 -10.53 -0.54 -22.48
N ALA A 68 -11.37 -0.67 -21.45
CA ALA A 68 -12.65 -1.37 -21.52
C ALA A 68 -13.81 -0.50 -22.07
N SER A 69 -13.53 0.75 -22.44
CA SER A 69 -14.47 1.73 -23.02
C SER A 69 -15.83 1.81 -22.31
N PRO A 70 -15.86 2.02 -20.98
CA PRO A 70 -17.11 2.14 -20.26
C PRO A 70 -17.87 3.40 -20.68
N ARG A 71 -19.20 3.28 -20.88
CA ARG A 71 -20.06 4.44 -21.19
C ARG A 71 -20.03 5.53 -20.11
N TYR A 72 -19.93 5.13 -18.86
CA TYR A 72 -19.83 6.02 -17.70
C TYR A 72 -18.72 5.50 -16.79
N LEU A 73 -17.95 6.42 -16.24
CA LEU A 73 -16.86 6.14 -15.31
C LEU A 73 -17.10 6.87 -13.99
N ILE A 74 -17.03 6.13 -12.88
CA ILE A 74 -17.21 6.65 -11.53
C ILE A 74 -15.93 6.40 -10.75
N LEU A 75 -15.40 7.45 -10.11
CA LEU A 75 -14.29 7.35 -9.18
C LEU A 75 -14.80 7.62 -7.77
N ASP A 76 -14.87 6.58 -6.95
CA ASP A 76 -15.11 6.72 -5.52
C ASP A 76 -13.83 7.14 -4.81
N THR A 77 -13.93 8.06 -3.86
CA THR A 77 -12.77 8.66 -3.21
C THR A 77 -12.88 8.57 -1.71
N SER A 78 -11.71 8.46 -1.04
CA SER A 78 -11.65 8.48 0.42
C SER A 78 -12.21 9.77 1.04
N GLY A 79 -12.69 9.66 2.27
CA GLY A 79 -13.08 10.81 3.12
C GLY A 79 -11.91 11.66 3.63
N PHE A 80 -10.72 11.58 3.02
CA PHE A 80 -9.56 12.39 3.37
C PHE A 80 -9.68 13.78 2.74
N ILE A 81 -10.28 14.72 3.48
CA ILE A 81 -10.64 16.07 3.01
C ILE A 81 -10.04 17.21 3.86
N THR A 82 -9.40 16.89 4.98
CA THR A 82 -8.90 17.89 5.94
C THR A 82 -7.38 18.05 5.84
N GLY A 83 -6.92 19.31 5.80
CA GLY A 83 -5.50 19.67 5.75
C GLY A 83 -4.94 19.83 4.32
N SER A 84 -3.78 20.45 4.20
CA SER A 84 -3.14 20.76 2.90
C SER A 84 -2.88 19.50 2.06
N ALA A 85 -2.40 18.42 2.69
CA ALA A 85 -2.18 17.13 2.03
C ALA A 85 -3.46 16.53 1.43
N ALA A 86 -4.62 16.74 2.08
CA ALA A 86 -5.90 16.26 1.57
C ALA A 86 -6.36 17.08 0.36
N LEU A 87 -6.20 18.41 0.41
CA LEU A 87 -6.50 19.27 -0.74
C LEU A 87 -5.60 18.94 -1.94
N GLU A 88 -4.31 18.74 -1.71
CA GLU A 88 -3.37 18.34 -2.76
C GLU A 88 -3.75 17.00 -3.40
N LEU A 89 -4.16 16.01 -2.60
CA LEU A 89 -4.66 14.75 -3.12
C LEU A 89 -5.89 14.92 -3.99
N LYS A 90 -6.88 15.71 -3.53
CA LYS A 90 -8.12 15.94 -4.29
C LYS A 90 -7.84 16.71 -5.57
N TRP A 91 -6.99 17.74 -5.53
CA TRP A 91 -6.54 18.48 -6.70
C TRP A 91 -5.94 17.56 -7.76
N ASN A 92 -4.97 16.72 -7.38
CA ASN A 92 -4.32 15.81 -8.32
C ASN A 92 -5.27 14.73 -8.83
N LYS A 93 -6.17 14.18 -8.00
CA LYS A 93 -7.21 13.24 -8.46
C LYS A 93 -8.17 13.90 -9.46
N LEU A 94 -8.57 15.16 -9.24
CA LEU A 94 -9.44 15.92 -10.15
C LEU A 94 -8.74 16.22 -11.49
N ASN A 95 -7.44 16.55 -11.46
CA ASN A 95 -6.64 16.78 -12.67
C ASN A 95 -6.40 15.51 -13.47
N LEU A 96 -6.17 14.40 -12.78
CA LEU A 96 -5.95 13.09 -13.39
C LEU A 96 -7.26 12.54 -13.99
N PHE A 97 -8.34 12.56 -13.22
CA PHE A 97 -9.61 11.96 -13.61
C PHE A 97 -10.42 12.82 -14.59
N ARG A 98 -10.23 14.15 -14.55
CA ARG A 98 -10.92 15.13 -15.41
C ARG A 98 -12.44 14.88 -15.51
N PRO A 99 -13.17 14.86 -14.39
CA PRO A 99 -14.58 14.54 -14.39
C PRO A 99 -15.44 15.62 -15.05
N ASP A 100 -16.49 15.21 -15.75
CA ASP A 100 -17.57 16.13 -16.16
C ASP A 100 -18.48 16.53 -14.98
N TYR A 101 -18.56 15.66 -13.95
CA TYR A 101 -19.40 15.87 -12.77
C TYR A 101 -18.64 15.59 -11.47
N VAL A 102 -18.79 16.48 -10.49
CA VAL A 102 -18.39 16.24 -9.10
C VAL A 102 -19.65 16.14 -8.25
N VAL A 103 -19.88 14.96 -7.68
CA VAL A 103 -20.99 14.72 -6.75
C VAL A 103 -20.48 14.88 -5.32
N ALA A 104 -20.98 15.91 -4.63
CA ALA A 104 -20.53 16.30 -3.30
C ALA A 104 -21.61 15.97 -2.26
N PHE A 105 -21.35 14.95 -1.46
CA PHE A 105 -22.21 14.54 -0.35
C PHE A 105 -21.77 15.26 0.92
N GLN A 106 -22.53 16.28 1.36
CA GLN A 106 -22.17 17.12 2.51
C GLN A 106 -23.35 17.39 3.45
N ARG A 107 -23.06 17.59 4.74
CA ARG A 107 -24.04 18.03 5.75
C ARG A 107 -24.04 19.54 5.93
N SER A 108 -22.87 20.15 5.82
CA SER A 108 -22.70 21.60 5.91
C SER A 108 -21.72 22.06 4.83
N GLY A 109 -20.58 22.65 5.22
CA GLY A 109 -19.57 23.21 4.33
C GLY A 109 -18.27 22.42 4.30
N GLU A 110 -18.26 21.17 4.78
CA GLU A 110 -17.02 20.40 4.97
C GLU A 110 -16.25 20.12 3.67
N LEU A 111 -16.93 20.16 2.51
CA LEU A 111 -16.31 19.96 1.20
C LEU A 111 -15.98 21.27 0.48
N GLU A 112 -16.35 22.44 1.00
CA GLU A 112 -16.26 23.69 0.22
C GLU A 112 -14.82 24.04 -0.17
N SER A 113 -13.82 23.75 0.67
CA SER A 113 -12.41 23.92 0.29
C SER A 113 -11.99 23.03 -0.89
N VAL A 114 -12.54 21.82 -0.99
CA VAL A 114 -12.29 20.90 -2.13
C VAL A 114 -13.04 21.36 -3.36
N LEU A 115 -14.31 21.78 -3.21
CA LEU A 115 -15.14 22.23 -4.33
C LEU A 115 -14.64 23.54 -4.92
N HIS A 116 -14.08 24.42 -4.10
CA HIS A 116 -13.47 25.67 -4.55
C HIS A 116 -12.31 25.44 -5.54
N LEU A 117 -11.59 24.33 -5.44
CA LEU A 117 -10.52 23.98 -6.38
C LEU A 117 -11.00 23.91 -7.83
N VAL A 118 -12.27 23.57 -8.05
CA VAL A 118 -12.85 23.35 -9.38
C VAL A 118 -14.02 24.27 -9.70
N SER A 119 -14.36 25.22 -8.83
CA SER A 119 -15.52 26.10 -9.02
C SER A 119 -15.41 27.02 -10.24
N ALA A 120 -14.20 27.26 -10.73
CA ALA A 120 -13.95 28.09 -11.91
C ALA A 120 -13.92 27.28 -13.23
N ARG A 121 -14.04 25.96 -13.18
CA ARG A 121 -14.03 25.11 -14.40
C ARG A 121 -15.38 25.20 -15.10
N CYS A 122 -15.37 25.64 -16.35
CA CYS A 122 -16.58 25.78 -17.17
C CYS A 122 -17.09 24.44 -17.73
N ASP A 123 -16.22 23.43 -17.80
CA ASP A 123 -16.45 22.09 -18.34
C ASP A 123 -16.88 21.06 -17.26
N LEU A 124 -17.05 21.50 -16.01
CA LEU A 124 -17.36 20.64 -14.87
C LEU A 124 -18.61 21.12 -14.14
N LYS A 125 -19.53 20.20 -13.85
CA LYS A 125 -20.73 20.48 -13.04
C LYS A 125 -20.56 19.97 -11.61
N ILE A 126 -20.81 20.83 -10.63
CA ILE A 126 -20.83 20.46 -9.21
C ILE A 126 -22.27 20.16 -8.78
N CYS A 127 -22.51 18.94 -8.32
CA CYS A 127 -23.79 18.49 -7.77
C CYS A 127 -23.67 18.32 -6.26
N ARG A 128 -24.22 19.25 -5.48
CA ARG A 128 -24.27 19.14 -4.01
C ARG A 128 -25.52 18.37 -3.59
N LEU A 129 -25.33 17.30 -2.83
CA LEU A 129 -26.40 16.43 -2.36
C LEU A 129 -26.37 16.32 -0.83
N PRO A 130 -27.55 16.35 -0.16
CA PRO A 130 -27.63 16.07 1.26
C PRO A 130 -27.28 14.62 1.54
N ILE A 131 -26.76 14.35 2.74
CA ILE A 131 -26.55 12.98 3.20
C ILE A 131 -27.90 12.32 3.52
N TYR A 132 -28.12 11.12 3.00
CA TYR A 132 -29.28 10.30 3.35
C TYR A 132 -29.34 10.05 4.87
N GLY A 133 -30.49 10.31 5.49
CA GLY A 133 -30.66 10.26 6.95
C GLY A 133 -30.37 8.89 7.59
N GLY A 134 -30.46 7.80 6.83
CA GLY A 134 -30.11 6.46 7.30
C GLY A 134 -28.60 6.18 7.38
N VAL A 135 -27.74 7.08 6.88
CA VAL A 135 -26.28 6.90 6.91
C VAL A 135 -25.75 7.13 8.33
N LYS A 136 -25.29 6.05 8.98
CA LYS A 136 -24.65 6.10 10.29
C LYS A 136 -23.17 6.49 10.16
N ILE A 137 -22.71 7.42 11.01
CA ILE A 137 -21.30 7.77 11.11
C ILE A 137 -20.54 6.58 11.72
N ARG A 138 -19.52 6.10 11.02
CA ARG A 138 -18.63 5.05 11.54
C ARG A 138 -17.53 5.66 12.41
N SER A 139 -17.44 5.18 13.65
CA SER A 139 -16.33 5.50 14.55
C SER A 139 -14.99 4.96 13.99
N ARG A 140 -13.86 5.44 14.54
CA ARG A 140 -12.54 4.91 14.19
C ARG A 140 -12.45 3.40 14.47
N GLU A 141 -13.03 2.96 15.59
CA GLU A 141 -13.14 1.56 15.98
C GLU A 141 -13.89 0.72 14.93
N GLN A 142 -15.08 1.18 14.52
CA GLN A 142 -15.89 0.48 13.52
C GLN A 142 -15.17 0.39 12.16
N ARG A 143 -14.43 1.45 11.78
CA ARG A 143 -13.59 1.42 10.58
C ARG A 143 -12.45 0.41 10.68
N ARG A 144 -11.82 0.28 11.85
CA ARG A 144 -10.80 -0.74 12.09
C ARG A 144 -11.38 -2.15 12.02
N GLN A 145 -12.49 -2.41 12.71
CA GLN A 145 -13.18 -3.71 12.68
C GLN A 145 -13.63 -4.09 11.26
N TYR A 146 -14.09 -3.12 10.47
CA TYR A 146 -14.40 -3.33 9.06
C TYR A 146 -13.16 -3.81 8.28
N ARG A 147 -12.02 -3.13 8.43
CA ARG A 147 -10.76 -3.51 7.77
C ARG A 147 -10.30 -4.90 8.19
N GLU A 148 -10.34 -5.21 9.49
CA GLU A 148 -10.01 -6.55 9.99
C GLU A 148 -10.88 -7.62 9.33
N LYS A 149 -12.20 -7.41 9.31
CA LYS A 149 -13.14 -8.37 8.72
C LYS A 149 -12.83 -8.60 7.25
N ARG A 150 -12.58 -7.51 6.50
CA ARG A 150 -12.24 -7.58 5.06
C ARG A 150 -10.92 -8.31 4.82
N LEU A 151 -9.87 -7.99 5.57
CA LEU A 151 -8.58 -8.67 5.46
C LEU A 151 -8.66 -10.15 5.87
N LYS A 152 -9.33 -10.47 6.99
CA LYS A 152 -9.57 -11.86 7.42
C LYS A 152 -10.31 -12.65 6.35
N SER A 153 -11.33 -12.06 5.73
CA SER A 153 -12.06 -12.66 4.62
C SER A 153 -11.17 -12.89 3.39
N TYR A 154 -10.37 -11.88 3.00
CA TYR A 154 -9.46 -11.97 1.87
C TYR A 154 -8.41 -13.07 2.06
N PHE A 155 -7.83 -13.17 3.26
CA PHE A 155 -6.78 -14.14 3.57
C PHE A 155 -7.32 -15.51 4.05
N ALA A 156 -8.64 -15.74 4.06
CA ALA A 156 -9.26 -16.94 4.64
C ALA A 156 -8.75 -18.25 4.03
N LYS A 157 -8.45 -18.27 2.72
CA LYS A 157 -7.94 -19.44 1.97
C LYS A 157 -6.44 -19.36 1.68
N SER A 158 -5.68 -18.65 2.52
CA SER A 158 -4.24 -18.46 2.31
C SER A 158 -3.40 -19.63 2.82
N THR A 159 -2.33 -19.92 2.09
CA THR A 159 -1.30 -20.88 2.51
C THR A 159 -0.02 -20.16 2.89
N VAL A 160 0.81 -20.81 3.70
CA VAL A 160 2.17 -20.35 3.99
C VAL A 160 3.12 -20.92 2.95
N VAL A 161 3.95 -20.06 2.36
CA VAL A 161 4.92 -20.44 1.32
C VAL A 161 6.28 -19.82 1.59
N GLU A 162 7.34 -20.52 1.17
CA GLU A 162 8.70 -20.02 1.16
C GLU A 162 9.09 -19.54 -0.23
N LEU A 163 9.51 -18.29 -0.34
CA LEU A 163 9.91 -17.66 -1.59
C LEU A 163 11.41 -17.36 -1.59
N PRO A 164 12.20 -17.82 -2.58
CA PRO A 164 13.61 -17.48 -2.67
C PRO A 164 13.78 -15.99 -2.99
N ILE A 165 14.37 -15.23 -2.08
CA ILE A 165 14.59 -13.78 -2.19
C ILE A 165 15.29 -13.40 -3.52
N PRO A 166 16.31 -14.14 -4.01
CA PRO A 166 16.98 -13.79 -5.26
C PRO A 166 16.11 -13.84 -6.52
N LYS A 167 14.93 -14.50 -6.50
CA LYS A 167 14.03 -14.56 -7.67
C LYS A 167 13.19 -13.30 -7.88
N PHE A 168 13.08 -12.44 -6.86
CA PHE A 168 12.15 -11.31 -6.87
C PHE A 168 12.88 -10.00 -6.65
N THR A 169 12.33 -8.92 -7.21
CA THR A 169 12.70 -7.54 -6.83
C THR A 169 11.82 -7.09 -5.66
N PHE A 170 12.33 -6.19 -4.83
CA PHE A 170 11.56 -5.61 -3.74
C PHE A 170 11.37 -4.11 -3.93
N TYR A 171 10.21 -3.59 -3.54
CA TYR A 171 9.94 -2.17 -3.47
C TYR A 171 9.33 -1.81 -2.10
N PRO A 172 9.84 -0.79 -1.40
CA PRO A 172 11.09 -0.09 -1.71
C PRO A 172 12.32 -1.02 -1.68
N ILE A 173 13.42 -0.60 -2.33
CA ILE A 173 14.62 -1.42 -2.57
C ILE A 173 15.43 -1.56 -1.28
N TRP A 174 15.16 -2.60 -0.49
CA TRP A 174 15.71 -2.69 0.87
C TRP A 174 16.59 -3.94 1.12
N PHE A 175 16.51 -5.00 0.31
CA PHE A 175 17.08 -6.31 0.69
C PHE A 175 17.94 -7.05 -0.35
N ASN A 176 17.78 -6.79 -1.66
CA ASN A 176 18.36 -7.66 -2.70
C ASN A 176 19.19 -6.92 -3.77
N ARG A 177 19.45 -5.62 -3.59
CA ARG A 177 20.33 -4.86 -4.48
C ARG A 177 21.57 -4.41 -3.73
N GLY A 178 22.72 -4.94 -4.13
CA GLY A 178 24.01 -4.68 -3.47
C GLY A 178 24.79 -5.96 -3.21
N ILE A 179 25.87 -5.83 -2.44
CA ILE A 179 26.76 -6.93 -2.06
C ILE A 179 26.36 -7.38 -0.65
N SER A 180 26.01 -8.66 -0.48
CA SER A 180 25.73 -9.20 0.85
C SER A 180 26.97 -9.09 1.73
N LEU A 181 26.79 -8.67 2.99
CA LEU A 181 27.86 -8.67 3.97
C LEU A 181 28.32 -10.10 4.25
N THR A 182 29.62 -10.25 4.47
CA THR A 182 30.24 -11.51 4.88
C THR A 182 29.85 -11.88 6.32
N PRO A 183 29.98 -13.16 6.73
CA PRO A 183 29.75 -13.55 8.12
C PRO A 183 30.60 -12.77 9.14
N GLU A 184 31.84 -12.41 8.78
CA GLU A 184 32.73 -11.60 9.63
C GLU A 184 32.20 -10.17 9.79
N GLU A 185 31.75 -9.55 8.71
CA GLU A 185 31.13 -8.22 8.75
C GLU A 185 29.84 -8.24 9.58
N LEU A 186 28.99 -9.26 9.43
CA LEU A 186 27.77 -9.42 10.23
C LEU A 186 28.08 -9.63 11.72
N ALA A 187 29.12 -10.41 12.06
CA ALA A 187 29.55 -10.58 13.45
C ALA A 187 30.04 -9.26 14.06
N LYS A 188 30.80 -8.47 13.28
CA LYS A 188 31.23 -7.12 13.69
C LYS A 188 30.03 -6.22 13.98
N PHE A 189 29.06 -6.15 13.07
CA PHE A 189 27.84 -5.37 13.30
C PHE A 189 27.01 -5.89 14.46
N SER A 190 26.95 -7.20 14.66
CA SER A 190 26.22 -7.80 15.78
C SER A 190 26.79 -7.36 17.13
N HIS A 191 28.12 -7.34 17.26
CA HIS A 191 28.80 -6.82 18.44
C HIS A 191 28.51 -5.33 18.66
N LEU A 192 28.66 -4.51 17.62
CA LEU A 192 28.46 -3.06 17.69
C LEU A 192 27.03 -2.68 18.05
N LEU A 193 26.06 -3.36 17.43
CA LEU A 193 24.64 -3.13 17.67
C LEU A 193 24.11 -3.80 18.93
N ARG A 194 24.91 -4.68 19.56
CA ARG A 194 24.48 -5.56 20.66
C ARG A 194 23.19 -6.31 20.29
N SER A 195 23.12 -6.78 19.05
CA SER A 195 21.94 -7.37 18.44
C SER A 195 22.34 -8.44 17.43
N ASN A 196 21.46 -9.40 17.16
CA ASN A 196 21.74 -10.47 16.21
C ASN A 196 21.51 -9.95 14.78
N CYS A 197 22.59 -9.67 14.02
CA CYS A 197 22.48 -9.26 12.62
C CYS A 197 22.29 -10.49 11.73
N LEU A 198 21.06 -10.72 11.29
CA LEU A 198 20.67 -11.86 10.45
C LEU A 198 21.15 -11.70 9.01
N TYR A 199 21.13 -10.47 8.50
CA TYR A 199 21.47 -10.16 7.12
C TYR A 199 21.91 -8.72 6.98
N GLY A 200 22.74 -8.46 5.97
CA GLY A 200 23.20 -7.13 5.64
C GLY A 200 23.53 -7.01 4.17
N ILE A 201 23.29 -5.83 3.63
CA ILE A 201 23.60 -5.51 2.24
C ILE A 201 24.31 -4.15 2.17
N LYS A 202 25.42 -4.12 1.43
CA LYS A 202 26.18 -2.92 1.14
C LYS A 202 25.87 -2.44 -0.27
N THR A 203 25.56 -1.15 -0.38
CA THR A 203 25.29 -0.44 -1.64
C THR A 203 26.22 0.77 -1.74
N TRP A 204 26.13 1.51 -2.85
CA TRP A 204 26.84 2.78 -3.00
C TRP A 204 26.24 3.89 -2.10
N GLU A 205 24.96 3.78 -1.71
CA GLU A 205 24.27 4.75 -0.84
C GLU A 205 24.52 4.50 0.64
N GLY A 206 24.82 3.26 1.02
CA GLY A 206 24.60 2.83 2.41
C GLY A 206 24.77 1.35 2.68
N ILE A 207 24.70 1.03 3.97
CA ILE A 207 24.57 -0.34 4.48
C ILE A 207 23.15 -0.47 5.05
N SER A 208 22.45 -1.53 4.68
CA SER A 208 21.17 -1.90 5.30
C SER A 208 21.32 -3.21 6.06
N LEU A 209 20.90 -3.23 7.32
CA LEU A 209 21.00 -4.38 8.22
C LEU A 209 19.60 -4.84 8.65
N LEU A 210 19.40 -6.15 8.65
CA LEU A 210 18.27 -6.79 9.31
C LEU A 210 18.75 -7.42 10.62
N VAL A 211 18.14 -7.01 11.71
CA VAL A 211 18.46 -7.52 13.05
C VAL A 211 17.26 -8.22 13.68
N ASP A 212 17.52 -9.20 14.53
CA ASP A 212 16.50 -9.78 15.41
C ASP A 212 16.79 -9.45 16.87
N GLY A 213 15.87 -8.69 17.47
CA GLY A 213 15.96 -8.22 18.84
C GLY A 213 16.33 -6.74 18.97
N PRO A 214 16.31 -6.20 20.20
CA PRO A 214 16.70 -4.82 20.45
C PRO A 214 18.12 -4.56 19.96
N TYR A 215 18.41 -3.32 19.56
CA TYR A 215 19.74 -2.89 19.15
C TYR A 215 20.08 -1.53 19.76
N SER A 216 21.38 -1.26 19.93
CA SER A 216 21.91 0.02 20.39
C SER A 216 22.89 0.59 19.38
N LYS A 217 22.76 1.89 19.09
CA LYS A 217 23.71 2.62 18.25
C LYS A 217 24.92 3.15 19.03
N GLY A 218 25.00 2.90 20.33
CA GLY A 218 25.99 3.52 21.22
C GLY A 218 27.45 3.21 20.88
N LEU A 219 27.75 2.03 20.34
CA LEU A 219 29.11 1.66 19.91
C LEU A 219 29.37 1.97 18.42
N LEU A 220 28.37 2.49 17.69
CA LEU A 220 28.58 2.87 16.28
C LEU A 220 29.46 4.11 16.16
N SER A 221 29.51 4.96 17.18
CA SER A 221 30.40 6.12 17.24
C SER A 221 31.88 5.75 17.40
N ASP A 222 32.17 4.58 17.96
CA ASP A 222 33.55 4.11 18.20
C ASP A 222 34.25 3.66 16.92
N LEU A 223 33.48 3.46 15.86
CA LEU A 223 34.04 3.24 14.57
C LEU A 223 34.32 4.59 13.91
N GLN A 224 35.58 4.80 13.52
CA GLN A 224 35.95 5.77 12.49
C GLN A 224 35.34 5.35 11.13
N TYR A 225 34.01 5.41 10.99
CA TYR A 225 33.29 5.27 9.71
C TYR A 225 33.38 6.55 8.86
N GLU A 226 34.34 7.44 9.14
CA GLU A 226 34.63 8.62 8.30
C GLU A 226 34.95 8.26 6.84
N GLN A 227 35.33 7.00 6.55
CA GLN A 227 35.54 6.50 5.18
C GLN A 227 34.27 5.99 4.47
N LEU A 228 33.14 5.91 5.17
CA LEU A 228 31.85 5.51 4.61
C LEU A 228 30.88 6.67 4.83
N HIS A 229 30.86 7.61 3.89
CA HIS A 229 29.77 8.60 3.70
C HIS A 229 28.40 7.94 3.39
N SER A 230 28.17 6.71 3.86
CA SER A 230 27.09 5.82 3.44
C SER A 230 26.05 5.71 4.55
N ASN A 231 24.78 5.92 4.22
CA ASN A 231 23.65 5.86 5.15
C ASN A 231 23.53 4.45 5.78
N LEU A 232 23.47 4.36 7.11
CA LEU A 232 23.20 3.09 7.81
C LEU A 232 21.71 2.97 8.15
N THR A 233 21.04 2.03 7.50
CA THR A 233 19.64 1.67 7.80
C THR A 233 19.61 0.37 8.59
N ILE A 234 18.84 0.33 9.67
CA ILE A 234 18.66 -0.86 10.51
C ILE A 234 17.17 -1.12 10.59
N THR A 235 16.76 -2.33 10.24
CA THR A 235 15.37 -2.77 10.31
C THR A 235 15.28 -3.94 11.28
N ASN A 236 14.35 -3.87 12.23
CA ASN A 236 14.10 -4.99 13.12
C ASN A 236 13.18 -6.00 12.43
N LEU A 237 13.52 -7.28 12.45
CA LEU A 237 12.66 -8.34 11.94
C LEU A 237 11.26 -8.30 12.57
N ARG A 238 11.16 -7.92 13.85
CA ARG A 238 9.90 -7.81 14.59
C ARG A 238 8.98 -6.70 14.08
N GLU A 239 9.56 -5.66 13.47
CA GLU A 239 8.80 -4.58 12.82
C GLU A 239 8.22 -5.02 11.48
N LEU A 240 8.74 -6.09 10.87
CA LEU A 240 8.25 -6.59 9.58
C LEU A 240 7.18 -7.68 9.72
N GLN A 241 7.03 -8.24 10.93
CA GLN A 241 6.03 -9.27 11.20
C GLN A 241 4.61 -8.74 11.00
N ASP A 242 3.78 -9.52 10.32
CA ASP A 242 2.40 -9.22 9.92
C ASP A 242 2.26 -8.07 8.91
N LEU A 243 3.36 -7.57 8.36
CA LEU A 243 3.31 -6.48 7.38
C LEU A 243 2.60 -6.96 6.11
N LEU A 244 1.69 -6.13 5.59
CA LEU A 244 1.06 -6.40 4.30
C LEU A 244 2.04 -6.11 3.16
N ILE A 245 2.13 -7.08 2.25
CA ILE A 245 2.93 -6.99 1.04
C ILE A 245 2.04 -7.21 -0.19
N GLY A 246 2.42 -6.65 -1.34
CA GLY A 246 1.78 -6.87 -2.63
C GLY A 246 2.66 -7.67 -3.57
N PHE A 247 2.12 -8.73 -4.17
CA PHE A 247 2.80 -9.47 -5.25
C PHE A 247 2.47 -8.85 -6.59
N GLN A 248 3.48 -8.30 -7.25
CA GLN A 248 3.33 -7.62 -8.53
C GLN A 248 3.89 -8.42 -9.69
N ASN A 249 3.22 -8.36 -10.84
CA ASN A 249 3.75 -8.87 -12.10
C ASN A 249 4.67 -7.84 -12.80
N GLY A 250 5.24 -8.21 -13.95
CA GLY A 250 6.11 -7.32 -14.73
C GLY A 250 5.44 -6.13 -15.42
N HIS A 251 4.12 -5.95 -15.26
CA HIS A 251 3.34 -4.82 -15.79
C HIS A 251 2.75 -3.96 -14.64
N ASP A 252 3.45 -3.95 -13.50
CA ASP A 252 3.08 -3.29 -12.26
C ASP A 252 1.64 -3.58 -11.82
N SER A 253 1.12 -4.78 -12.07
CA SER A 253 -0.20 -5.25 -11.60
C SER A 253 -0.07 -5.97 -10.28
N THR A 254 -0.91 -5.65 -9.30
CA THR A 254 -1.01 -6.47 -8.09
C THR A 254 -1.81 -7.73 -8.38
N LEU A 255 -1.16 -8.89 -8.31
CA LEU A 255 -1.77 -10.21 -8.48
C LEU A 255 -2.50 -10.66 -7.20
N ALA A 256 -1.89 -10.41 -6.05
CA ALA A 256 -2.45 -10.71 -4.73
C ALA A 256 -1.72 -9.93 -3.65
N LEU A 257 -2.30 -9.88 -2.45
CA LEU A 257 -1.59 -9.46 -1.24
C LEU A 257 -1.00 -10.67 -0.51
N GLY A 258 -0.02 -10.40 0.34
CA GLY A 258 0.58 -11.34 1.27
C GLY A 258 0.72 -10.72 2.65
N ILE A 259 0.95 -11.58 3.63
CA ILE A 259 1.34 -11.22 4.99
C ILE A 259 2.77 -11.74 5.17
N LEU A 260 3.68 -10.86 5.51
CA LEU A 260 5.05 -11.21 5.85
C LEU A 260 5.08 -11.91 7.21
N ILE A 261 5.58 -13.14 7.23
CA ILE A 261 5.72 -13.92 8.47
C ILE A 261 7.14 -13.78 9.00
N ASP A 262 8.13 -14.09 8.15
CA ASP A 262 9.53 -14.17 8.58
C ASP A 262 10.52 -14.16 7.39
N PHE A 263 11.81 -14.02 7.69
CA PHE A 263 12.92 -14.26 6.78
C PHE A 263 13.78 -15.42 7.29
N LYS A 264 14.06 -16.39 6.42
CA LYS A 264 14.98 -17.50 6.72
C LYS A 264 16.36 -17.21 6.14
N PHE A 265 17.29 -16.93 7.05
CA PHE A 265 18.71 -16.82 6.77
C PHE A 265 19.45 -17.99 7.43
N PRO A 266 20.49 -18.54 6.78
CA PRO A 266 21.20 -18.00 5.61
C PRO A 266 20.60 -18.36 4.24
N GLU A 267 19.51 -19.14 4.17
CA GLU A 267 18.94 -19.66 2.91
C GLU A 267 18.36 -18.57 1.98
N LYS A 268 18.27 -17.32 2.46
CA LYS A 268 17.70 -16.16 1.74
C LYS A 268 16.30 -16.47 1.22
N LYS A 269 15.43 -16.95 2.11
CA LYS A 269 14.02 -17.20 1.80
C LYS A 269 13.11 -16.27 2.60
N LEU A 270 12.02 -15.87 1.97
CA LEU A 270 10.94 -15.09 2.57
C LEU A 270 9.78 -16.03 2.89
N LEU A 271 9.32 -16.05 4.14
CA LEU A 271 8.15 -16.80 4.56
C LEU A 271 6.93 -15.88 4.57
N VAL A 272 5.93 -16.23 3.76
CA VAL A 272 4.74 -15.38 3.56
C VAL A 272 3.46 -16.19 3.61
N LYS A 273 2.37 -15.57 4.08
CA LYS A 273 1.01 -16.12 3.98
C LYS A 273 0.24 -15.38 2.89
N THR A 274 -0.32 -16.08 1.91
CA THR A 274 -1.04 -15.45 0.80
C THR A 274 -2.06 -16.39 0.17
N PRO A 275 -3.17 -15.87 -0.41
CA PRO A 275 -4.08 -16.67 -1.23
C PRO A 275 -3.52 -16.95 -2.65
N LEU A 276 -2.36 -16.38 -3.02
CA LEU A 276 -1.75 -16.60 -4.33
C LEU A 276 -1.21 -18.03 -4.46
N THR A 277 -1.64 -18.74 -5.50
CA THR A 277 -1.23 -20.13 -5.76
C THR A 277 -0.15 -20.25 -6.84
N ASP A 278 -0.11 -19.32 -7.81
CA ASP A 278 0.87 -19.30 -8.89
C ASP A 278 1.78 -18.07 -8.80
N PHE A 279 3.08 -18.31 -8.57
CA PHE A 279 4.12 -17.28 -8.47
C PHE A 279 4.88 -17.06 -9.78
N SER A 280 4.58 -17.79 -10.86
CA SER A 280 5.33 -17.73 -12.13
C SER A 280 5.37 -16.32 -12.74
N LYS A 281 4.28 -15.55 -12.56
CA LYS A 281 4.13 -14.19 -13.06
C LYS A 281 4.64 -13.13 -12.09
N VAL A 282 4.96 -13.48 -10.84
CA VAL A 282 5.44 -12.54 -9.83
C VAL A 282 6.87 -12.13 -10.17
N LYS A 283 7.11 -10.82 -10.24
CA LYS A 283 8.43 -10.23 -10.50
C LYS A 283 8.89 -9.33 -9.35
N MET A 284 7.94 -8.69 -8.67
CA MET A 284 8.23 -7.76 -7.58
C MET A 284 7.35 -8.05 -6.36
N ILE A 285 7.92 -7.87 -5.18
CA ILE A 285 7.22 -7.88 -3.89
C ILE A 285 7.28 -6.45 -3.33
N GLN A 286 6.13 -5.81 -3.24
CA GLN A 286 5.97 -4.48 -2.68
C GLN A 286 5.69 -4.57 -1.18
N PHE A 287 6.48 -3.92 -0.34
CA PHE A 287 6.19 -3.74 1.08
C PHE A 287 5.25 -2.56 1.27
N GLY A 288 4.23 -2.74 2.12
CA GLY A 288 3.39 -1.66 2.60
C GLY A 288 3.96 -1.00 3.86
N SER A 289 3.13 -0.17 4.48
CA SER A 289 3.35 0.49 5.77
C SER A 289 2.25 0.12 6.79
N VAL A 290 1.47 -0.94 6.50
CA VAL A 290 0.33 -1.36 7.30
C VAL A 290 0.36 -2.86 7.53
N TYR A 291 -0.25 -3.28 8.63
CA TYR A 291 -0.19 -4.64 9.13
C TYR A 291 -1.53 -5.35 9.00
N PHE A 292 -1.51 -6.67 8.85
CA PHE A 292 -2.70 -7.50 8.93
C PHE A 292 -3.39 -7.33 10.30
N ASN A 293 -2.58 -7.29 11.37
CA ASN A 293 -3.00 -6.87 12.70
C ASN A 293 -3.07 -5.33 12.75
N VAL A 294 -4.19 -4.77 12.29
CA VAL A 294 -4.48 -3.33 12.17
C VAL A 294 -4.42 -2.51 13.48
N TRP A 295 -4.09 -3.15 14.61
CA TRP A 295 -3.80 -2.49 15.90
C TRP A 295 -2.40 -1.90 15.97
N ARG A 296 -1.50 -2.31 15.07
CA ARG A 296 -0.13 -1.80 14.95
C ARG A 296 -0.03 -0.51 14.12
N GLU A 297 -1.17 0.09 13.75
CA GLU A 297 -1.26 1.34 12.99
C GLU A 297 -0.99 2.58 13.84
#